data_AF-A0A365P6B8-F1
#
_entry.id   AF-A0A365P6B8-F1
#
_cell.length_a   1.000
_cell.length_b   1.000
_cell.length_c   1.000
_cell.angle_alpha   90.00
_cell.angle_beta   90.00
_cell.angle_gamma   90.00
#
_symmetry.space_group_name_H-M   'P 1'
#
loop_
_entity.id
_entity.type
_entity.pdbx_description
1 polymer ?
#
loop_
_entity_poly.entity_id
_entity_poly.type
_entity_poly.pdbx_seq_one_letter_code
_entity_poly.pdbx_strand_id
1 'polypeptide(L)'
;MAAVPGEGDRARRATAALLRGEDPSVLAGLGVRWVLDERTSAGPRGRAARTLASTPQESTTTTRFTGSELVLHELAVPNGPGGADARWEATAEPAAPASARRWVLAAHALWLLTLALTVAVAGVSAATSTARRDAYAAGGPVSRPGR
;
A
#
# COMPACT_ATOMS: atom_id res chain seq x y z
N MET A 1 -14.00 -21.09 4.83
CA MET A 1 -14.70 -19.79 4.87
C MET A 1 -15.80 -19.84 3.80
N ALA A 2 -17.07 -19.88 4.20
CA ALA A 2 -18.18 -20.00 3.25
C ALA A 2 -18.51 -18.61 2.66
N ALA A 3 -18.57 -18.51 1.33
CA ALA A 3 -19.01 -17.28 0.66
C ALA A 3 -20.51 -17.07 0.94
N VAL A 4 -20.88 -15.85 1.32
CA VAL A 4 -22.28 -15.49 1.52
C VAL A 4 -22.96 -15.40 0.13
N PRO A 5 -24.06 -16.14 -0.11
CA PRO A 5 -24.78 -16.07 -1.38
C PRO A 5 -25.19 -14.63 -1.72
N GLY A 6 -24.95 -14.21 -2.97
CA GLY A 6 -25.33 -12.89 -3.47
C GLY A 6 -24.37 -11.73 -3.12
N GLU A 7 -23.36 -11.97 -2.29
CA GLU A 7 -22.38 -10.92 -1.93
C GLU A 7 -21.58 -10.44 -3.15
N GLY A 8 -21.17 -11.36 -4.02
CA GLY A 8 -20.46 -11.01 -5.25
C GLY A 8 -21.27 -10.15 -6.21
N ASP A 9 -22.58 -10.36 -6.31
CA ASP A 9 -23.47 -9.54 -7.15
C ASP A 9 -23.69 -8.16 -6.55
N ARG A 10 -23.86 -8.08 -5.23
CA ARG A 10 -23.95 -6.80 -4.51
C ARG A 10 -22.68 -5.98 -4.70
N ALA A 11 -21.50 -6.60 -4.53
CA ALA A 11 -20.21 -5.94 -4.74
C ALA A 11 -20.08 -5.42 -6.17
N ARG A 12 -20.41 -6.24 -7.19
CA ARG A 12 -20.39 -5.80 -8.59
C ARG A 12 -21.32 -4.62 -8.87
N ARG A 13 -22.55 -4.64 -8.31
CA ARG A 13 -23.49 -3.51 -8.45
C ARG A 13 -22.99 -2.24 -7.79
N ALA A 14 -22.41 -2.35 -6.59
CA ALA A 14 -21.81 -1.23 -5.88
C ALA A 14 -20.65 -0.61 -6.68
N THR A 15 -19.72 -1.44 -7.18
CA THR A 15 -18.64 -0.99 -8.04
C THR A 15 -19.17 -0.30 -9.30
N ALA A 16 -20.16 -0.88 -9.98
CA ALA A 16 -20.74 -0.29 -11.18
C ALA A 16 -21.46 1.05 -10.91
N ALA A 17 -22.15 1.20 -9.78
CA ALA A 17 -22.78 2.45 -9.37
C ALA A 17 -21.73 3.53 -9.07
N LEU A 18 -20.67 3.18 -8.34
CA LEU A 18 -19.55 4.08 -8.04
C LEU A 18 -18.84 4.55 -9.32
N LEU A 19 -18.53 3.63 -10.25
CA LEU A 19 -17.89 3.98 -11.52
C LEU A 19 -18.77 4.84 -12.43
N ARG A 20 -20.10 4.74 -12.32
CA ARG A 20 -21.03 5.63 -13.03
C ARG A 20 -21.15 7.02 -12.40
N GLY A 21 -20.68 7.18 -11.16
CA GLY A 21 -20.77 8.41 -10.40
C GLY A 21 -22.17 8.65 -9.83
N GLU A 22 -22.86 7.57 -9.42
CA GLU A 22 -24.17 7.67 -8.79
C GLU A 22 -24.11 8.35 -7.41
N ASP A 23 -25.26 8.78 -6.91
CA ASP A 23 -25.35 9.45 -5.62
C ASP A 23 -24.89 8.54 -4.45
N PRO A 24 -24.21 9.08 -3.42
CA PRO A 24 -23.80 8.32 -2.24
C PRO A 24 -24.94 7.53 -1.57
N SER A 25 -26.18 8.00 -1.61
CA SER A 25 -27.34 7.30 -1.04
C SER A 25 -27.66 5.99 -1.77
N VAL A 26 -27.37 5.90 -3.07
CA VAL A 26 -27.55 4.66 -3.84
C VAL A 26 -26.55 3.60 -3.36
N LEU A 27 -25.30 4.00 -3.14
CA LEU A 27 -24.28 3.12 -2.57
C LEU A 27 -24.65 2.70 -1.14
N ALA A 28 -25.13 3.63 -0.32
CA ALA A 28 -25.63 3.32 1.03
C ALA A 28 -26.80 2.32 0.99
N GLY A 29 -27.75 2.48 0.04
CA GLY A 29 -28.84 1.53 -0.19
C GLY A 29 -28.37 0.14 -0.64
N LEU A 30 -27.17 0.03 -1.23
CA LEU A 30 -26.50 -1.23 -1.54
C LEU A 30 -25.72 -1.82 -0.36
N GLY A 31 -25.74 -1.17 0.81
CA GLY A 31 -25.03 -1.58 2.02
C GLY A 31 -23.60 -1.07 2.11
N VAL A 32 -23.18 -0.16 1.23
CA VAL A 32 -21.84 0.44 1.26
C VAL A 32 -21.86 1.64 2.19
N ARG A 33 -21.14 1.53 3.30
CA ARG A 33 -20.93 2.65 4.22
C ARG A 33 -19.58 3.34 4.02
N TRP A 34 -18.59 2.61 3.54
CA TRP A 34 -17.20 3.07 3.46
C TRP A 34 -16.68 2.90 2.04
N VAL A 35 -16.01 3.93 1.54
CA VAL A 35 -15.30 3.90 0.25
C VAL A 35 -13.85 4.31 0.50
N LEU A 36 -12.93 3.41 0.16
CA LEU A 36 -11.49 3.68 0.16
C LEU A 36 -11.08 4.14 -1.25
N ASP A 37 -10.62 5.38 -1.36
CA ASP A 37 -10.11 5.96 -2.60
C ASP A 37 -8.58 5.84 -2.65
N GLU A 38 -8.09 4.90 -3.46
CA GLU A 38 -6.65 4.67 -3.67
C GLU A 38 -6.13 5.51 -4.84
N ARG A 39 -5.60 6.70 -4.57
CA ARG A 39 -5.30 7.75 -5.58
C ARG A 39 -4.34 7.30 -6.69
N THR A 40 -3.49 6.33 -6.41
CA THR A 40 -2.49 5.78 -7.34
C THR A 40 -2.88 4.42 -7.93
N SER A 41 -4.09 3.93 -7.65
CA SER A 41 -4.57 2.68 -8.25
C SER A 41 -4.64 2.78 -9.77
N ALA A 42 -4.16 1.73 -10.44
CA ALA A 42 -4.24 1.56 -11.89
C ALA A 42 -5.64 1.13 -12.38
N GLY A 43 -6.57 0.87 -11.46
CA GLY A 43 -7.94 0.49 -11.78
C GLY A 43 -8.75 1.62 -12.41
N PRO A 44 -9.85 1.30 -13.11
CA PRO A 44 -10.74 2.32 -13.65
C PRO A 44 -11.35 3.13 -12.51
N ARG A 45 -11.22 4.46 -12.56
CA ARG A 45 -11.89 5.37 -11.60
C ARG A 45 -13.28 5.78 -12.03
N GLY A 46 -13.57 5.70 -13.33
CA GLY A 46 -14.84 6.16 -13.90
C GLY A 46 -15.18 7.58 -13.45
N ARG A 47 -16.40 7.77 -12.97
CA ARG A 47 -16.91 9.02 -12.39
C ARG A 47 -17.01 8.98 -10.87
N ALA A 48 -16.30 8.06 -10.20
CA ALA A 48 -16.32 7.90 -8.75
C ALA A 48 -16.00 9.19 -8.00
N ALA A 49 -15.11 10.02 -8.55
CA ALA A 49 -14.80 11.34 -7.99
C ALA A 49 -16.04 12.22 -7.81
N ARG A 50 -17.08 12.12 -8.66
CA ARG A 50 -18.33 12.89 -8.48
C ARG A 50 -19.10 12.42 -7.26
N THR A 51 -19.22 11.12 -7.07
CA THR A 51 -19.86 10.53 -5.87
C THR A 51 -19.13 10.96 -4.60
N LEU A 52 -17.81 11.07 -4.67
CA LEU A 52 -16.96 11.41 -3.51
C LEU A 52 -16.73 12.92 -3.31
N ALA A 53 -17.11 13.77 -4.26
CA ALA A 53 -16.82 15.22 -4.26
C ALA A 53 -17.74 16.06 -3.34
N SER A 54 -18.38 15.48 -2.32
CA SER A 54 -19.30 16.21 -1.46
C SER A 54 -18.60 17.34 -0.70
N THR A 55 -19.02 18.57 -0.96
CA THR A 55 -18.65 19.76 -0.19
C THR A 55 -19.40 19.78 1.16
N PRO A 56 -18.80 20.33 2.24
CA PRO A 56 -19.28 20.18 3.63
C PRO A 56 -20.72 20.63 3.93
N GLN A 57 -21.38 21.34 3.01
CA GLN A 57 -22.65 22.01 3.27
C GLN A 57 -23.89 21.17 2.90
N GLU A 58 -23.74 20.12 2.08
CA GLU A 58 -24.81 19.19 1.66
C GLU A 58 -24.38 17.71 1.82
N SER A 59 -23.49 17.45 2.79
CA SER A 59 -22.68 16.23 2.88
C SER A 59 -23.49 14.94 3.12
N THR A 60 -23.68 14.17 2.05
CA THR A 60 -23.97 12.72 2.11
C THR A 60 -22.67 11.89 2.17
N THR A 61 -21.50 12.53 2.11
CA THR A 61 -20.18 11.90 2.23
C THR A 61 -19.29 12.70 3.20
N THR A 62 -18.63 12.01 4.13
CA THR A 62 -17.70 12.56 5.13
C THR A 62 -16.32 11.92 4.99
N THR A 63 -15.26 12.73 4.86
CA THR A 63 -13.88 12.20 4.84
C THR A 63 -13.40 11.92 6.26
N ARG A 64 -13.05 10.67 6.55
CA ARG A 64 -12.56 10.23 7.88
C ARG A 64 -11.05 10.13 7.96
N PHE A 65 -10.37 9.89 6.83
CA PHE A 65 -8.91 9.81 6.77
C PHE A 65 -8.38 10.33 5.44
N THR A 66 -7.23 11.01 5.49
CA THR A 66 -6.48 11.50 4.32
C THR A 66 -5.00 11.18 4.49
N GLY A 67 -4.46 10.32 3.62
CA GLY A 67 -3.05 10.01 3.50
C GLY A 67 -2.44 10.49 2.18
N SER A 68 -1.19 10.11 1.89
CA SER A 68 -0.52 10.39 0.62
C SER A 68 -1.03 9.52 -0.53
N GLU A 69 -1.52 8.31 -0.24
CA GLU A 69 -1.98 7.35 -1.25
C GLU A 69 -3.47 7.06 -1.16
N LEU A 70 -4.07 7.24 0.02
CA LEU A 70 -5.38 6.71 0.37
C LEU A 70 -6.24 7.81 1.02
N VAL A 71 -7.52 7.86 0.65
CA VAL A 71 -8.53 8.69 1.33
C VAL A 71 -9.71 7.78 1.71
N LEU A 72 -10.19 7.86 2.94
CA LEU A 72 -11.34 7.10 3.40
C LEU A 72 -12.56 8.01 3.51
N HIS A 73 -13.61 7.66 2.75
CA HIS A 73 -14.89 8.34 2.76
C HIS A 73 -15.94 7.47 3.45
N GLU A 74 -16.69 8.06 4.37
CA GLU A 74 -17.91 7.48 4.91
C GLU A 74 -19.12 8.05 4.18
N LEU A 75 -20.04 7.19 3.78
CA LEU A 75 -21.31 7.57 3.16
C LEU A 75 -22.39 7.64 4.23
N ALA A 76 -23.18 8.71 4.23
CA ALA A 76 -24.29 8.88 5.15
C ALA A 76 -25.37 7.82 4.88
N VAL A 77 -25.79 7.13 5.94
CA VAL A 77 -26.86 6.14 5.85
C VAL A 77 -28.20 6.89 5.85
N PRO A 78 -29.08 6.66 4.86
CA PRO A 78 -30.45 7.14 4.97
C PRO A 78 -31.12 6.36 6.12
N ASN A 79 -31.42 7.07 7.22
CA ASN A 79 -32.03 6.60 8.48
C ASN A 79 -31.05 6.13 9.59
N GLY A 80 -30.28 7.07 10.13
CA GLY A 80 -29.72 7.01 11.50
C GLY A 80 -28.64 5.94 11.73
N PRO A 81 -27.95 5.98 12.89
CA PRO A 81 -26.88 5.05 13.19
C PRO A 81 -27.49 3.65 13.37
N GLY A 82 -27.49 2.85 12.31
CA GLY A 82 -27.74 1.41 12.43
C GLY A 82 -26.77 0.88 13.48
N GLY A 83 -27.27 0.12 14.46
CA GLY A 83 -26.56 -0.30 15.69
C GLY A 83 -25.22 -1.03 15.54
N ALA A 84 -24.61 -1.06 14.35
CA ALA A 84 -23.21 -1.34 14.12
C ALA A 84 -22.27 -0.19 14.59
N ASP A 85 -22.78 1.03 14.78
CA ASP A 85 -21.95 2.23 15.01
C ASP A 85 -21.24 2.23 16.36
N ALA A 86 -21.92 1.80 17.43
CA ALA A 86 -21.34 1.77 18.78
C ALA A 86 -20.14 0.79 18.92
N ARG A 87 -20.05 -0.21 18.04
CA ARG A 87 -18.94 -1.19 18.05
C ARG A 87 -17.66 -0.62 17.45
N TRP A 88 -17.77 0.28 16.48
CA TRP A 88 -16.64 0.73 15.65
C TRP A 88 -16.26 2.20 15.88
N GLU A 89 -17.11 2.98 16.56
CA GLU A 89 -16.81 4.36 16.98
C GLU A 89 -15.68 4.47 18.02
N ALA A 90 -15.25 3.36 18.62
CA ALA A 90 -14.31 3.36 19.73
C ALA A 90 -13.02 2.55 19.47
N THR A 91 -12.40 2.66 18.30
CA THR A 91 -10.97 2.35 18.17
C THR A 91 -10.34 3.21 17.08
N ALA A 92 -10.04 4.47 17.40
CA ALA A 92 -8.80 5.02 16.88
C ALA A 92 -7.70 4.07 17.39
N GLU A 93 -7.10 3.26 16.52
CA GLU A 93 -5.96 2.45 16.94
C GLU A 93 -4.97 3.39 17.64
N PRO A 94 -4.56 3.10 18.89
CA PRO A 94 -3.60 3.94 19.56
C PRO A 94 -2.37 3.99 18.65
N ALA A 95 -2.00 5.21 18.25
CA ALA A 95 -0.82 5.47 17.48
C ALA A 95 0.32 4.61 18.03
N ALA A 96 0.90 3.73 17.19
CA ALA A 96 1.87 2.73 17.65
C ALA A 96 2.86 3.37 18.62
N PRO A 97 3.06 2.78 19.83
CA PRO A 97 3.80 3.43 20.89
C PRO A 97 5.19 3.84 20.39
N ALA A 98 5.72 4.95 20.89
CA ALA A 98 6.99 5.49 20.40
C ALA A 98 8.17 4.48 20.49
N SER A 99 8.06 3.47 21.36
CA SER A 99 8.97 2.32 21.42
C SER A 99 8.86 1.40 20.20
N ALA A 100 7.65 1.05 19.76
CA ALA A 100 7.42 0.22 18.57
C ALA A 100 7.97 0.91 17.31
N ARG A 101 7.74 2.22 17.16
CA ARG A 101 8.30 3.00 16.04
C ARG A 101 9.83 2.97 16.02
N ARG A 102 10.47 3.11 17.19
CA ARG A 102 11.94 3.05 17.33
C ARG A 102 12.49 1.68 16.94
N TRP A 103 11.84 0.60 17.35
CA TRP A 103 12.27 -0.76 16.98
C TRP A 103 12.12 -1.03 15.49
N VAL A 104 11.02 -0.58 14.88
CA VAL A 104 10.83 -0.71 13.43
C VAL A 104 11.95 0.04 12.69
N LEU A 105 12.26 1.28 13.09
CA LEU A 105 13.36 2.04 12.49
C LEU A 105 14.72 1.36 12.70
N ALA A 106 15.00 0.83 13.89
CA ALA A 106 16.23 0.11 14.18
C ALA A 106 16.36 -1.16 13.33
N ALA A 107 15.28 -1.92 13.17
CA ALA A 107 15.26 -3.12 12.32
C ALA A 107 15.53 -2.78 10.85
N HIS A 108 14.94 -1.69 10.33
CA HIS A 108 15.20 -1.23 8.98
C HIS A 108 16.64 -0.74 8.80
N ALA A 109 17.17 0.01 9.77
CA ALA A 109 18.56 0.46 9.75
C ALA A 109 19.54 -0.73 9.76
N LEU A 110 19.29 -1.74 10.60
CA LEU A 110 20.09 -2.96 10.64
C LEU A 110 20.02 -3.70 9.30
N TRP A 111 18.84 -3.84 8.72
CA TRP A 111 18.66 -4.47 7.41
C TRP A 111 19.44 -3.74 6.31
N LEU A 112 19.35 -2.40 6.24
CA LEU A 112 20.11 -1.59 5.28
C LEU A 112 21.62 -1.72 5.48
N LEU A 113 22.09 -1.75 6.74
CA LEU A 113 23.50 -1.96 7.05
C LEU A 113 23.97 -3.35 6.60
N THR A 114 23.18 -4.39 6.83
CA THR A 114 23.52 -5.74 6.34
C THR A 114 23.59 -5.78 4.81
N LEU A 115 22.65 -5.14 4.11
CA LEU A 115 22.70 -5.04 2.64
C LEU A 115 23.95 -4.30 2.16
N ALA A 116 24.24 -3.12 2.72
CA ALA A 116 25.41 -2.33 2.34
C ALA A 116 26.71 -3.10 2.56
N LEU A 117 26.83 -3.82 3.68
CA LEU A 117 28.01 -4.64 3.98
C LEU A 117 28.17 -5.80 2.97
N THR A 118 27.08 -6.49 2.63
CA THR A 118 27.13 -7.57 1.64
C THR A 118 27.56 -7.07 0.26
N VAL A 119 27.08 -5.90 -0.17
CA VAL A 119 27.49 -5.25 -1.44
C VAL A 119 28.98 -4.87 -1.40
N ALA A 120 29.45 -4.30 -0.28
CA ALA A 120 30.85 -3.92 -0.13
C ALA A 120 31.80 -5.13 -0.18
N VAL A 121 31.48 -6.21 0.55
CA VAL A 121 32.28 -7.45 0.55
C VAL A 121 32.31 -8.11 -0.84
N ALA A 122 31.17 -8.15 -1.54
CA ALA A 122 31.10 -8.66 -2.89
C ALA A 122 31.95 -7.82 -3.86
N GLY A 123 31.89 -6.49 -3.76
CA GLY A 123 32.69 -5.57 -4.58
C GLY A 123 34.20 -5.72 -4.38
N VAL A 124 34.66 -5.83 -3.13
CA VAL A 124 36.09 -6.06 -2.80
C VAL A 124 36.55 -7.43 -3.33
N SER A 125 35.71 -8.46 -3.19
CA SER A 125 36.03 -9.81 -3.68
C SER A 125 36.12 -9.86 -5.22
N ALA A 126 35.23 -9.14 -5.91
CA ALA A 126 35.28 -9.01 -7.36
C ALA A 126 36.54 -8.24 -7.81
N ALA A 127 36.84 -7.10 -7.20
CA ALA A 127 38.01 -6.28 -7.56
C ALA A 127 39.35 -7.02 -7.35
N THR A 128 39.48 -7.74 -6.23
CA THR A 128 40.67 -8.57 -5.95
C THR A 128 40.80 -9.74 -6.91
N SER A 129 39.68 -10.35 -7.34
CA SER A 129 39.69 -11.43 -8.33
C SER A 129 40.14 -10.96 -9.72
N THR A 130 39.71 -9.76 -10.14
CA THR A 130 40.11 -9.15 -11.42
C THR A 130 41.59 -8.76 -11.39
N ALA A 131 42.05 -8.06 -10.36
CA ALA A 131 43.45 -7.69 -10.22
C ALA A 131 44.40 -8.91 -10.21
N ARG A 132 43.97 -10.03 -9.59
CA ARG A 132 44.73 -11.27 -9.59
C ARG A 132 44.80 -11.92 -10.99
N ARG A 133 43.70 -11.89 -11.75
CA ARG A 133 43.67 -12.40 -13.14
C ARG A 133 44.57 -11.58 -14.06
N ASP A 134 44.53 -10.25 -13.94
CA ASP A 134 45.35 -9.36 -14.75
C ASP A 134 46.85 -9.54 -14.45
N ALA A 135 47.21 -9.76 -13.19
CA ALA A 135 48.59 -10.08 -12.80
C ALA A 135 49.08 -11.41 -13.39
N TYR A 136 48.24 -12.46 -13.44
CA TYR A 136 48.59 -13.72 -14.10
C TYR A 136 48.68 -13.59 -15.63
N ALA A 137 47.84 -12.75 -16.25
CA ALA A 137 47.90 -12.47 -17.68
C ALA A 137 49.15 -11.65 -18.07
N ALA A 138 49.55 -10.69 -17.24
CA ALA A 138 50.76 -9.87 -17.42
C ALA A 138 52.06 -10.64 -17.14
N GLY A 139 52.01 -11.72 -16.34
CA GLY A 139 53.17 -12.54 -15.99
C GLY A 139 53.78 -13.36 -17.14
N GLY A 140 53.06 -13.54 -18.25
CA GLY A 140 53.53 -14.24 -19.45
C GLY A 140 53.89 -15.73 -19.23
N PRO A 141 53.88 -16.57 -20.28
CA PRO A 141 54.29 -17.97 -20.14
C PRO A 141 55.78 -18.03 -19.76
N VAL A 142 56.08 -18.65 -18.61
CA VAL A 142 57.45 -18.94 -18.18
C VAL A 142 58.10 -19.82 -19.24
N SER A 143 59.02 -19.25 -20.02
CA SER A 143 59.86 -19.99 -20.97
C SER A 143 60.61 -21.07 -20.20
N ARG A 144 60.19 -22.31 -20.39
CA ARG A 144 60.86 -23.50 -19.88
C ARG A 144 62.23 -23.57 -20.54
N PRO A 145 63.35 -23.62 -19.79
CA PRO A 145 64.67 -23.71 -20.40
C PRO A 145 64.75 -25.03 -21.18
N GLY A 146 65.03 -24.91 -22.47
CA GLY A 146 65.22 -26.05 -23.38
C GLY A 146 66.37 -26.93 -22.92
N ARG A 147 66.16 -28.24 -23.04
CA ARG A 147 67.19 -29.28 -22.92
C ARG A 147 67.95 -29.40 -24.22
#